data_AF-A0A537T4Z4-F1
#
_entry.id   AF-A0A537T4Z4-F1
#
_cell.length_a   1.000
_cell.length_b   1.000
_cell.length_c   1.000
_cell.angle_alpha   90.00
_cell.angle_beta   90.00
_cell.angle_gamma   90.00
#
_symmetry.space_group_name_H-M   'P 1'
#
loop_
_entity.id
_entity.type
_entity.pdbx_description
1 polymer ?
#
loop_
_entity_poly.entity_id
_entity_poly.type
_entity_poly.pdbx_seq_one_letter_code
_entity_poly.pdbx_strand_id
1 'polypeptide(L)'
;MGRAFLKHAPRTGPILAHLYDRAGGPRTPNAFHALFGRRERAKMPFPVHPHMLRHGCGYALANAGHDTRALQAWLGHKNIQHTVRYTELAPDRFKNFWR
;
A
#
# COMPACT_ATOMS: atom_id res chain seq x y z
N MET A 1 -8.92 -6.21 -11.80
CA MET A 1 -7.82 -5.27 -11.53
C MET A 1 -8.32 -3.84 -11.74
N GLY A 2 -8.20 -3.00 -10.72
CA GLY A 2 -8.78 -1.64 -10.64
C GLY A 2 -8.27 -0.67 -11.69
N ARG A 3 -8.94 -0.66 -12.86
CA ARG A 3 -8.72 0.36 -13.90
C ARG A 3 -9.19 1.76 -13.52
N ALA A 4 -9.93 1.93 -12.42
CA ALA A 4 -10.54 3.23 -12.07
C ALA A 4 -9.56 4.21 -11.37
N PHE A 5 -8.64 3.71 -10.55
CA PHE A 5 -7.79 4.58 -9.72
C PHE A 5 -6.71 5.33 -10.53
N LEU A 6 -6.20 4.71 -11.59
CA LEU A 6 -5.14 5.29 -12.43
C LEU A 6 -5.64 6.38 -13.40
N LYS A 7 -6.95 6.55 -13.57
CA LYS A 7 -7.50 7.50 -14.57
C LYS A 7 -7.52 8.94 -14.07
N HIS A 8 -7.41 9.17 -12.78
CA HIS A 8 -7.58 10.49 -12.15
C HIS A 8 -6.35 10.93 -11.34
N ALA A 9 -5.27 10.13 -11.34
CA ALA A 9 -4.02 10.53 -10.70
C ALA A 9 -3.29 11.57 -11.59
N PRO A 10 -2.95 12.77 -11.08
CA PRO A 10 -2.29 13.81 -11.86
C PRO A 10 -0.92 13.32 -12.32
N ARG A 11 -0.68 13.22 -13.64
CA ARG A 11 0.54 12.65 -14.27
C ARG A 11 1.87 13.30 -13.83
N THR A 12 1.80 14.42 -13.11
CA THR A 12 2.91 15.21 -12.61
C THR A 12 2.77 15.39 -11.11
N GLY A 13 3.28 14.41 -10.37
CA GLY A 13 3.42 14.47 -8.91
C GLY A 13 4.68 13.71 -8.49
N PRO A 14 5.27 14.01 -7.33
CA PRO A 14 6.54 13.41 -6.88
C PRO A 14 6.48 11.88 -6.83
N ILE A 15 5.29 11.29 -6.66
CA ILE A 15 5.05 9.85 -6.62
C ILE A 15 5.10 9.23 -8.03
N LEU A 16 4.59 9.92 -9.05
CA LEU A 16 4.54 9.40 -10.42
C LEU A 16 5.90 9.43 -11.12
N ALA A 17 6.81 10.32 -10.71
CA ALA A 17 8.21 10.32 -11.16
C ALA A 17 8.95 9.00 -10.85
N HIS A 18 8.46 8.19 -9.90
CA HIS A 18 9.00 6.87 -9.59
C HIS A 18 8.38 5.73 -10.41
N LEU A 19 7.21 5.96 -11.02
CA LEU A 19 6.50 4.98 -11.85
C LEU A 19 6.91 5.06 -13.32
N TYR A 20 7.37 6.23 -13.75
CA TYR A 20 7.88 6.46 -15.10
C TYR A 20 9.40 6.67 -15.08
N ASP A 21 10.06 6.42 -16.20
CA ASP A 21 11.46 6.77 -16.40
C ASP A 21 11.62 8.25 -16.80
N ARG A 22 12.86 8.68 -17.03
CA ARG A 22 13.15 10.07 -17.42
C ARG A 22 12.62 10.43 -18.82
N ALA A 23 12.39 9.44 -19.68
CA ALA A 23 11.81 9.62 -21.01
C ALA A 23 10.27 9.56 -21.00
N GLY A 24 9.64 9.35 -19.83
CA GLY A 24 8.18 9.23 -19.68
C GLY A 24 7.62 7.83 -19.97
N GLY A 25 8.49 6.83 -20.21
CA GLY A 25 8.11 5.43 -20.37
C GLY A 25 7.80 4.76 -19.03
N PRO A 26 6.98 3.69 -19.00
CA PRO A 26 6.73 2.95 -17.77
C PRO A 26 8.02 2.31 -17.26
N ARG A 27 8.32 2.49 -15.97
CA ARG A 27 9.49 1.89 -15.35
C ARG A 27 9.33 0.36 -15.28
N THR A 28 10.41 -0.37 -15.55
CA THR A 28 10.40 -1.83 -15.40
C THR A 28 10.24 -2.25 -13.93
N PRO A 29 9.67 -3.43 -13.64
CA PRO A 29 9.56 -3.92 -12.27
C PRO A 29 10.91 -3.90 -11.53
N ASN A 30 11.98 -4.38 -12.16
CA ASN A 30 13.33 -4.39 -11.57
C ASN A 30 13.84 -2.98 -11.25
N ALA A 31 13.64 -2.02 -12.15
CA ALA A 31 14.04 -0.64 -11.91
C ALA A 31 13.20 0.05 -10.82
N PHE A 32 11.95 -0.38 -10.60
CA PHE A 32 11.14 0.05 -9.46
C PHE A 32 11.61 -0.59 -8.15
N HIS A 33 11.91 -1.90 -8.16
CA HIS A 33 12.50 -2.60 -7.01
C HIS A 33 13.83 -1.98 -6.56
N ALA A 34 14.67 -1.55 -7.50
CA ALA A 34 15.94 -0.90 -7.20
C ALA A 34 15.78 0.43 -6.41
N LEU A 35 14.63 1.11 -6.49
CA LEU A 35 14.38 2.33 -5.70
C LEU A 35 14.39 2.04 -4.20
N PHE A 36 13.93 0.86 -3.79
CA PHE A 36 13.90 0.44 -2.38
C PHE A 36 15.30 0.07 -1.85
N GLY A 37 16.30 -0.08 -2.72
CA GLY A 37 17.70 -0.18 -2.32
C GLY A 37 18.20 1.07 -1.57
N ARG A 38 17.57 2.23 -1.78
CA ARG A 38 17.94 3.52 -1.16
C ARG A 38 17.38 3.70 0.27
N ARG A 39 17.04 2.61 0.95
CA ARG A 39 16.44 2.56 2.30
C ARG A 39 17.22 3.32 3.37
N GLU A 40 18.53 3.46 3.22
CA GLU A 40 19.40 4.17 4.17
C GLU A 40 18.99 5.64 4.33
N ARG A 41 18.53 6.28 3.25
CA ARG A 41 17.98 7.65 3.30
C ARG A 41 16.73 7.75 4.19
N ALA A 42 15.97 6.67 4.29
CA ALA A 42 14.79 6.56 5.14
C ALA A 42 15.13 6.03 6.56
N LYS A 43 16.42 5.82 6.87
CA LYS A 43 16.91 5.28 8.15
C LYS A 43 16.24 3.96 8.56
N MET A 44 15.89 3.13 7.58
CA MET A 44 15.27 1.83 7.84
C MET A 44 16.36 0.78 8.15
N PRO A 45 16.31 0.10 9.31
CA PRO A 45 17.37 -0.81 9.74
C PRO A 45 17.36 -2.16 9.02
N PHE A 46 16.33 -2.47 8.25
CA PHE A 46 16.17 -3.73 7.51
C PHE A 46 15.83 -3.49 6.03
N PRO A 47 16.07 -4.48 5.14
CA PRO A 47 15.66 -4.41 3.74
C PRO A 47 14.15 -4.20 3.62
N VAL A 48 13.73 -3.21 2.84
CA VAL A 48 12.31 -2.91 2.60
C VAL A 48 11.94 -3.34 1.19
N HIS A 49 10.83 -4.06 1.07
CA HIS A 49 10.25 -4.44 -0.21
C HIS A 49 8.86 -3.82 -0.39
N PRO A 50 8.40 -3.56 -1.63
CA PRO A 50 7.08 -2.98 -1.89
C PRO A 50 5.93 -3.70 -1.19
N HIS A 51 6.01 -5.03 -1.09
CA HIS A 51 4.98 -5.83 -0.43
C HIS A 51 4.90 -5.57 1.08
N MET A 52 6.03 -5.27 1.74
CA MET A 52 6.04 -4.90 3.16
C MET A 52 5.33 -3.57 3.40
N LEU A 53 5.55 -2.59 2.53
CA LEU A 53 4.86 -1.29 2.61
C LEU A 53 3.35 -1.44 2.41
N ARG A 54 2.95 -2.33 1.49
CA ARG A 54 1.54 -2.67 1.31
C ARG A 54 0.93 -3.31 2.55
N HIS A 55 1.65 -4.20 3.24
CA HIS A 55 1.21 -4.73 4.53
C HIS A 55 1.12 -3.64 5.60
N GLY A 56 2.14 -2.79 5.74
CA GLY A 56 2.13 -1.68 6.69
C GLY A 56 0.93 -0.74 6.47
N CYS A 57 0.62 -0.41 5.22
CA CYS A 57 -0.58 0.35 4.87
C CYS A 57 -1.87 -0.38 5.25
N GLY A 58 -1.96 -1.69 4.97
CA GLY A 58 -3.11 -2.51 5.37
C GLY A 58 -3.36 -2.50 6.88
N TYR A 59 -2.31 -2.71 7.69
CA TYR A 59 -2.39 -2.63 9.16
C TYR A 59 -2.75 -1.22 9.65
N ALA A 60 -2.12 -0.19 9.09
CA ALA A 60 -2.40 1.20 9.49
C ALA A 60 -3.87 1.57 9.26
N LEU A 61 -4.44 1.19 8.12
CA LEU A 61 -5.84 1.47 7.82
C LEU A 61 -6.80 0.61 8.66
N ALA A 62 -6.47 -0.66 8.92
CA ALA A 62 -7.26 -1.51 9.81
C ALA A 62 -7.28 -0.92 11.24
N ASN A 63 -6.13 -0.46 11.74
CA ASN A 63 -6.02 0.18 13.06
C ASN A 63 -6.75 1.52 13.14
N ALA A 64 -6.88 2.24 12.03
CA ALA A 64 -7.71 3.44 11.93
C ALA A 64 -9.23 3.14 11.92
N GLY A 65 -9.63 1.87 11.97
CA GLY A 65 -11.03 1.45 12.04
C GLY A 65 -11.73 1.37 10.69
N HIS A 66 -10.99 1.33 9.57
CA HIS A 66 -11.60 1.14 8.27
C HIS A 66 -12.23 -0.24 8.12
N ASP A 67 -13.40 -0.30 7.48
CA ASP A 67 -14.12 -1.54 7.22
C ASP A 67 -13.27 -2.55 6.42
N THR A 68 -13.31 -3.81 6.86
CA THR A 68 -12.49 -4.89 6.31
C THR A 68 -12.81 -5.18 4.84
N ARG A 69 -14.08 -5.04 4.41
CA ARG A 69 -14.46 -5.26 3.00
C ARG A 69 -14.05 -4.07 2.13
N ALA A 70 -14.17 -2.85 2.62
CA ALA A 70 -13.62 -1.67 1.96
C ALA A 70 -12.10 -1.79 1.76
N LEU A 71 -11.37 -2.23 2.80
CA LEU A 71 -9.93 -2.48 2.71
C LEU A 71 -9.58 -3.56 1.70
N GLN A 72 -10.35 -4.65 1.67
CA GLN A 72 -10.14 -5.71 0.69
C GLN A 72 -10.27 -5.18 -0.75
N ALA A 73 -11.31 -4.39 -1.02
CA ALA A 73 -11.55 -3.81 -2.34
C ALA A 73 -10.45 -2.80 -2.72
N TRP A 74 -10.05 -1.95 -1.77
CA TRP A 74 -9.02 -0.92 -1.98
C TRP A 74 -7.64 -1.51 -2.25
N LEU A 75 -7.24 -2.51 -1.46
CA LEU A 75 -6.01 -3.26 -1.71
C LEU A 75 -6.16 -4.10 -3.00
N GLY A 76 -7.35 -4.58 -3.33
CA GLY A 76 -7.59 -5.47 -4.48
C GLY A 76 -7.27 -6.93 -4.17
N HIS A 77 -7.53 -7.37 -2.93
CA HIS A 77 -7.36 -8.76 -2.53
C HIS A 77 -8.52 -9.62 -3.04
N LYS A 78 -8.19 -10.63 -3.86
CA LYS A 78 -9.18 -11.62 -4.34
C LYS A 78 -9.72 -12.47 -3.20
N ASN A 79 -8.83 -12.93 -2.31
CA ASN A 79 -9.19 -13.70 -1.12
C ASN A 79 -9.19 -12.79 0.11
N ILE A 80 -10.31 -12.75 0.83
CA ILE A 80 -10.50 -11.93 2.03
C ILE A 80 -9.51 -12.29 3.15
N GLN A 81 -9.01 -13.52 3.19
CA GLN A 81 -8.05 -13.97 4.20
C GLN A 81 -6.77 -13.12 4.22
N HIS A 82 -6.37 -12.54 3.08
CA HIS A 82 -5.21 -11.63 3.02
C HIS A 82 -5.47 -10.27 3.69
N THR A 83 -6.73 -9.87 3.82
CA THR A 83 -7.13 -8.62 4.48
C THR A 83 -7.48 -8.83 5.95
N VAL A 84 -8.10 -9.97 6.30
CA VAL A 84 -8.48 -10.30 7.68
C VAL A 84 -7.27 -10.27 8.61
N ARG A 85 -6.10 -10.73 8.14
CA ARG A 85 -4.85 -10.66 8.91
C ARG A 85 -4.52 -9.25 9.43
N TYR A 86 -4.90 -8.19 8.70
CA TYR A 86 -4.65 -6.82 9.16
C TYR A 86 -5.49 -6.44 10.38
N THR A 87 -6.66 -7.06 10.53
CA THR A 87 -7.61 -6.77 11.61
C THR A 87 -7.34 -7.57 12.89
N GLU A 88 -6.49 -8.60 12.82
CA GLU A 88 -6.05 -9.37 13.99
C GLU A 88 -5.25 -8.49 14.97
N LEU A 89 -4.54 -7.49 14.45
CA LEU A 89 -3.70 -6.58 15.23
C LEU A 89 -4.38 -5.24 15.54
N ALA A 90 -5.69 -5.10 15.31
CA ALA A 90 -6.43 -3.87 15.59
C ALA A 90 -6.98 -3.87 17.03
N PRO A 91 -6.30 -3.23 18.01
CA PRO A 91 -6.67 -3.32 19.42
C PRO A 91 -8.03 -2.67 19.72
N ASP A 92 -8.39 -1.62 18.97
CA ASP A 92 -9.62 -0.85 19.18
C ASP A 92 -10.84 -1.44 18.46
N ARG A 93 -10.75 -2.64 17.86
CA ARG A 93 -11.82 -3.19 17.01
C ARG A 93 -13.18 -3.40 17.71
N PHE A 94 -13.21 -3.45 19.03
CA PHE A 94 -14.43 -3.58 19.84
C PHE A 94 -14.80 -2.28 20.57
N LYS A 95 -14.02 -1.21 20.39
CA LYS A 95 -14.29 0.07 21.03
C LYS A 95 -15.61 0.64 20.53
N ASN A 96 -16.53 0.91 21.46
CA ASN A 96 -17.89 1.40 21.18
C ASN A 96 -18.74 0.47 20.28
N PHE A 97 -18.43 -0.84 20.23
CA PHE A 97 -19.11 -1.76 19.31
C PHE A 97 -20.63 -1.90 19.56
N TRP A 98 -21.08 -1.64 20.79
CA TRP A 98 -22.48 -1.75 21.21
C TRP A 98 -23.10 -0.43 21.71
N ARG A 99 -22.44 0.71 21.46
CA ARG A 99 -22.98 2.02 21.83
C ARG A 99 -23.95 2.54 20.78
#